data_AF-A0A6C1PL39-F1
#
_entry.id   AF-A0A6C1PL39-F1
#
_cell.length_a   1.000
_cell.length_b   1.000
_cell.length_c   1.000
_cell.angle_alpha   90.00
_cell.angle_beta   90.00
_cell.angle_gamma   90.00
#
_symmetry.space_group_name_H-M   'P 1'
#
loop_
_entity.id
_entity.type
_entity.pdbx_description
1 polymer ?
#
loop_
_entity_poly.entity_id
_entity_poly.type
_entity_poly.pdbx_seq_one_letter_code
_entity_poly.pdbx_strand_id
1 'polypeptide(L)'
;MSTINLEVNGVPVTVPAGTNVLDAAATAKIAIPKLCYHSDLPAWAACGICVVKVAGSPKLIRACALEATEGMKVITHDPELQEIRRTVIELILSTHPNSCLTCPRNGTCELQTLAADFGIREQRFESNVRDIPADTSTPSIVLNPEKCVGCGRCVKVCQGLQDVWALEFLDRGDGTRMAPAGDITLNESPCIKCGQCSAHCPVGAIFEKDETQIVYNGIRDESKHKVVQIAPAVRVALGEAFGMEPGSIVTGKIYAALRRLGFDTIFDTNFAADLTIMEEGSEFVERFVNGKGALPLITTCCPSWVDYMEKYYSEMIPHFSTAKSPQMMMGALVKTYFADKIGKKADEIFLTSVMPCTSKKYEIVRDENMRSSGAQDIDVVITTRELARMIKQAGITFDSLEDEPADEALGIYTGAGTIFGATGGVMEAALRTAYHLVTGDELENVEFEAVRGLEGIKRASVDIKGTEVRVAVAHNMKNIKIILDEVKEALESGGELPYHFIEVMACRGGCVSGGGQPYGGDDELRKQRIAAIYRDDVDQTIRVSHKNPAIKALYDDFLG
;
A
#
# COMPACT_ATOMS: atom_id res chain seq x y z
N MET A 1 -31.74 1.14 -4.29
CA MET A 1 -31.57 0.45 -2.99
C MET A 1 -32.64 0.97 -2.04
N SER A 2 -33.28 0.10 -1.24
CA SER A 2 -34.19 0.56 -0.20
C SER A 2 -33.42 1.29 0.90
N THR A 3 -33.99 2.39 1.41
CA THR A 3 -33.47 3.11 2.57
C THR A 3 -34.19 2.67 3.83
N ILE A 4 -33.50 2.75 4.96
CA ILE A 4 -34.00 2.41 6.29
C ILE A 4 -33.86 3.66 7.17
N ASN A 5 -34.89 3.94 7.97
CA ASN A 5 -34.88 5.00 8.98
C ASN A 5 -34.73 4.40 10.37
N LEU A 6 -33.81 4.95 11.15
CA LEU A 6 -33.56 4.60 12.53
C LEU A 6 -33.33 5.86 13.38
N GLU A 7 -33.30 5.70 14.69
CA GLU A 7 -33.03 6.77 15.65
C GLU A 7 -31.79 6.40 16.46
N VAL A 8 -30.77 7.25 16.46
CA VAL A 8 -29.54 7.07 17.25
C VAL A 8 -29.45 8.21 18.25
N ASN A 9 -29.59 7.93 19.54
CA ASN A 9 -29.64 8.92 20.63
C ASN A 9 -30.67 10.04 20.40
N GLY A 10 -31.87 9.70 19.90
CA GLY A 10 -32.89 10.70 19.56
C GLY A 10 -32.70 11.37 18.20
N VAL A 11 -31.59 11.16 17.51
CA VAL A 11 -31.31 11.75 16.19
C VAL A 11 -31.85 10.82 15.10
N PRO A 12 -32.73 11.31 14.20
CA PRO A 12 -33.18 10.52 13.06
C PRO A 12 -32.04 10.33 12.05
N VAL A 13 -31.88 9.11 11.57
CA VAL A 13 -30.83 8.69 10.63
C VAL A 13 -31.48 7.90 9.51
N THR A 14 -31.06 8.17 8.27
CA THR A 14 -31.50 7.43 7.09
C THR A 14 -30.28 6.86 6.36
N VAL A 15 -30.26 5.54 6.18
CA VAL A 15 -29.13 4.82 5.55
C VAL A 15 -29.62 3.76 4.56
N PRO A 16 -28.78 3.30 3.63
CA PRO A 16 -29.10 2.14 2.80
C PRO A 16 -29.36 0.88 3.64
N ALA A 17 -30.30 0.03 3.22
CA ALA A 17 -30.49 -1.29 3.81
C ALA A 17 -29.19 -2.12 3.78
N GLY A 18 -28.94 -2.91 4.83
CA GLY A 18 -27.66 -3.64 5.01
C GLY A 18 -26.57 -2.86 5.74
N THR A 19 -26.75 -1.56 5.99
CA THR A 19 -25.78 -0.76 6.77
C THR A 19 -25.79 -1.20 8.24
N ASN A 20 -24.61 -1.43 8.83
CA ASN A 20 -24.53 -1.75 10.25
C ASN A 20 -24.74 -0.49 11.12
N VAL A 21 -25.15 -0.67 12.37
CA VAL A 21 -25.45 0.42 13.31
C VAL A 21 -24.22 1.30 13.59
N LEU A 22 -23.00 0.74 13.52
CA LEU A 22 -21.77 1.52 13.71
C LEU A 22 -21.59 2.55 12.60
N ASP A 23 -21.71 2.15 11.35
CA ASP A 23 -21.59 3.06 10.20
C ASP A 23 -22.80 3.99 10.09
N ALA A 24 -24.00 3.51 10.45
CA ALA A 24 -25.19 4.35 10.48
C ALA A 24 -25.05 5.51 11.49
N ALA A 25 -24.56 5.25 12.70
CA ALA A 25 -24.27 6.29 13.69
C ALA A 25 -23.23 7.30 13.18
N ALA A 26 -22.23 6.85 12.40
CA ALA A 26 -21.22 7.74 11.84
C ALA A 26 -21.80 8.76 10.86
N THR A 27 -22.84 8.42 10.08
CA THR A 27 -23.53 9.37 9.19
C THR A 27 -24.19 10.54 9.94
N ALA A 28 -24.58 10.31 11.20
CA ALA A 28 -25.13 11.31 12.10
C ALA A 28 -24.07 12.02 12.94
N LYS A 29 -22.78 11.85 12.63
CA LYS A 29 -21.63 12.36 13.41
C LYS A 29 -21.61 11.84 14.86
N ILE A 30 -22.18 10.66 15.10
CA ILE A 30 -22.16 9.99 16.41
C ILE A 30 -21.07 8.93 16.39
N ALA A 31 -19.99 9.17 17.10
CA ALA A 31 -18.88 8.22 17.19
C ALA A 31 -19.21 7.08 18.18
N ILE A 32 -19.12 5.84 17.70
CA ILE A 32 -19.15 4.64 18.55
C ILE A 32 -17.72 4.11 18.69
N PRO A 33 -17.15 4.03 19.91
CA PRO A 33 -15.82 3.49 20.14
C PRO A 33 -15.64 2.08 19.55
N LYS A 34 -14.49 1.82 18.93
CA LYS A 34 -14.20 0.57 18.22
C LYS A 34 -12.70 0.25 18.24
N LEU A 35 -12.36 -1.04 18.12
CA LEU A 35 -10.95 -1.50 18.06
C LEU A 35 -10.71 -2.70 17.13
N CYS A 36 -11.58 -3.71 17.09
CA CYS A 36 -11.41 -4.81 16.12
C CYS A 36 -12.05 -4.53 14.76
N TYR A 37 -13.04 -3.62 14.70
CA TYR A 37 -13.72 -3.27 13.46
C TYR A 37 -12.85 -2.37 12.60
N HIS A 38 -12.78 -2.66 11.30
CA HIS A 38 -12.15 -1.85 10.27
C HIS A 38 -13.05 -1.90 9.04
N SER A 39 -13.23 -0.78 8.33
CA SER A 39 -14.17 -0.67 7.20
C SER A 39 -13.83 -1.61 6.04
N ASP A 40 -12.55 -1.93 5.84
CA ASP A 40 -12.14 -2.91 4.82
C ASP A 40 -12.49 -4.37 5.15
N LEU A 41 -12.83 -4.66 6.41
CA LEU A 41 -12.97 -6.03 6.89
C LEU A 41 -14.42 -6.32 7.28
N PRO A 42 -14.91 -7.55 7.03
CA PRO A 42 -16.18 -8.00 7.57
C PRO A 42 -16.21 -7.82 9.09
N ALA A 43 -17.38 -7.47 9.61
CA ALA A 43 -17.57 -7.26 11.05
C ALA A 43 -17.17 -8.51 11.85
N TRP A 44 -16.30 -8.33 12.84
CA TRP A 44 -15.77 -9.42 13.66
C TRP A 44 -16.41 -9.51 15.05
N ALA A 45 -16.90 -8.39 15.59
CA ALA A 45 -17.56 -8.29 16.90
C ALA A 45 -16.77 -8.81 18.14
N ALA A 46 -15.46 -9.07 18.02
CA ALA A 46 -14.69 -9.70 19.10
C ALA A 46 -14.25 -8.78 20.25
N CYS A 47 -13.80 -7.55 19.96
CA CYS A 47 -13.23 -6.69 21.03
C CYS A 47 -14.25 -6.21 22.05
N GLY A 48 -15.52 -6.13 21.64
CA GLY A 48 -16.61 -5.71 22.51
C GLY A 48 -16.75 -4.22 22.84
N ILE A 49 -15.87 -3.37 22.31
CA ILE A 49 -15.89 -1.92 22.61
C ILE A 49 -17.12 -1.21 21.99
N CYS A 50 -17.58 -1.67 20.82
CA CYS A 50 -18.71 -1.06 20.10
C CYS A 50 -20.11 -1.46 20.64
N VAL A 51 -20.24 -1.80 21.92
CA VAL A 51 -21.54 -2.13 22.53
C VAL A 51 -22.51 -0.96 22.48
N VAL A 52 -23.76 -1.25 22.18
CA VAL A 52 -24.90 -0.32 22.18
C VAL A 52 -26.12 -0.99 22.80
N LYS A 53 -27.08 -0.18 23.23
CA LYS A 53 -28.42 -0.63 23.64
C LYS A 53 -29.40 -0.39 22.52
N VAL A 54 -30.35 -1.31 22.36
CA VAL A 54 -31.46 -1.19 21.40
C VAL A 54 -32.76 -1.18 22.19
N ALA A 55 -33.63 -0.22 21.92
CA ALA A 55 -34.91 -0.11 22.63
C ALA A 55 -35.74 -1.40 22.47
N GLY A 56 -36.35 -1.86 23.57
CA GLY A 56 -37.11 -3.11 23.61
C GLY A 56 -36.25 -4.38 23.71
N SER A 57 -34.92 -4.28 23.70
CA SER A 57 -34.00 -5.39 23.95
C SER A 57 -33.30 -5.23 25.30
N PRO A 58 -33.30 -6.25 26.17
CA PRO A 58 -32.52 -6.23 27.41
C PRO A 58 -31.02 -6.52 27.16
N LYS A 59 -30.62 -6.82 25.92
CA LYS A 59 -29.25 -7.21 25.57
C LYS A 59 -28.42 -6.01 25.14
N LEU A 60 -27.14 -6.03 25.50
CA LEU A 60 -26.11 -5.20 24.89
C LEU A 60 -25.62 -5.86 23.61
N ILE A 61 -25.64 -5.13 22.51
CA ILE A 61 -25.37 -5.67 21.18
C ILE A 61 -24.15 -4.94 20.59
N ARG A 62 -23.33 -5.65 19.82
CA ARG A 62 -22.15 -5.07 19.16
C ARG A 62 -22.59 -4.34 17.89
N ALA A 63 -22.47 -3.01 17.86
CA ALA A 63 -22.95 -2.17 16.76
C ALA A 63 -22.33 -2.51 15.40
N CYS A 64 -21.07 -2.96 15.37
CA CYS A 64 -20.38 -3.28 14.12
C CYS A 64 -21.00 -4.45 13.36
N ALA A 65 -21.67 -5.38 14.04
CA ALA A 65 -22.28 -6.57 13.44
C ALA A 65 -23.82 -6.54 13.52
N LEU A 66 -24.40 -5.45 14.02
CA LEU A 66 -25.84 -5.26 14.08
C LEU A 66 -26.29 -4.50 12.85
N GLU A 67 -27.09 -5.12 11.99
CA GLU A 67 -27.72 -4.46 10.85
C GLU A 67 -28.78 -3.46 11.32
N ALA A 68 -28.82 -2.27 10.72
CA ALA A 68 -29.85 -1.28 10.99
C ALA A 68 -31.19 -1.73 10.42
N THR A 69 -32.27 -1.63 11.20
CA THR A 69 -33.63 -2.01 10.79
C THR A 69 -34.59 -0.84 10.94
N GLU A 70 -35.69 -0.86 10.19
CA GLU A 70 -36.68 0.23 10.19
C GLU A 70 -37.25 0.47 11.59
N GLY A 71 -37.26 1.73 12.01
CA GLY A 71 -37.75 2.15 13.32
C GLY A 71 -36.85 1.74 14.50
N MET A 72 -35.66 1.19 14.24
CA MET A 72 -34.71 0.84 15.31
C MET A 72 -34.34 2.08 16.12
N LYS A 73 -34.34 1.97 17.45
CA LYS A 73 -33.84 3.03 18.34
C LYS A 73 -32.62 2.55 19.11
N VAL A 74 -31.52 3.26 18.96
CA VAL A 74 -30.20 2.89 19.49
C VAL A 74 -29.70 3.94 20.47
N ILE A 75 -29.21 3.49 21.63
CA ILE A 75 -28.48 4.31 22.59
C ILE A 75 -27.01 3.92 22.54
N THR A 76 -26.14 4.90 22.28
CA THR A 76 -24.70 4.67 22.09
C THR A 76 -23.83 5.12 23.28
N HIS A 77 -24.41 5.90 24.19
CA HIS A 77 -23.75 6.40 25.39
C HIS A 77 -24.73 6.48 26.55
N ASP A 78 -24.32 5.91 27.68
CA ASP A 78 -24.91 6.09 29.00
C ASP A 78 -23.89 5.60 30.05
N PRO A 79 -24.13 5.80 31.36
CA PRO A 79 -23.18 5.38 32.40
C PRO A 79 -22.84 3.89 32.38
N GLU A 80 -23.80 3.01 32.06
CA GLU A 80 -23.57 1.56 32.01
C GLU A 80 -22.68 1.17 30.81
N LEU A 81 -22.95 1.72 29.63
CA LEU A 81 -22.13 1.52 28.43
C LEU A 81 -20.71 2.05 28.65
N GLN A 82 -20.55 3.17 29.35
CA GLN A 82 -19.25 3.73 29.70
C GLN A 82 -18.46 2.79 30.61
N GLU A 83 -19.07 2.29 31.69
CA GLU A 83 -18.43 1.38 32.65
C GLU A 83 -17.99 0.06 31.98
N ILE A 84 -18.84 -0.49 31.11
CA ILE A 84 -18.54 -1.73 30.39
C ILE A 84 -17.37 -1.53 29.43
N ARG A 85 -17.38 -0.47 28.63
CA ARG A 85 -16.27 -0.17 27.71
C ARG A 85 -14.97 0.06 28.46
N ARG A 86 -15.02 0.78 29.59
CA ARG A 86 -13.85 0.99 30.45
C ARG A 86 -13.29 -0.35 30.95
N THR A 87 -14.15 -1.22 31.47
CA THR A 87 -13.76 -2.57 31.94
C THR A 87 -13.11 -3.39 30.82
N VAL A 88 -13.68 -3.37 29.61
CA VAL A 88 -13.10 -4.05 28.44
C VAL A 88 -11.72 -3.52 28.09
N ILE A 89 -11.51 -2.21 28.10
CA ILE A 89 -10.21 -1.61 27.80
C ILE A 89 -9.20 -1.96 28.91
N GLU A 90 -9.59 -1.91 30.18
CA GLU A 90 -8.76 -2.31 31.32
C GLU A 90 -8.32 -3.80 31.22
N LEU A 91 -9.20 -4.69 30.73
CA LEU A 91 -8.86 -6.11 30.47
C LEU A 91 -7.89 -6.27 29.29
N ILE A 92 -8.05 -5.48 28.22
CA ILE A 92 -7.10 -5.51 27.09
C ILE A 92 -5.71 -5.01 27.55
N LEU A 93 -5.68 -3.97 28.38
CA LEU A 93 -4.45 -3.43 28.94
C LEU A 93 -3.78 -4.40 29.92
N SER A 94 -4.53 -5.30 30.57
CA SER A 94 -3.94 -6.28 31.49
C SER A 94 -3.08 -7.33 30.77
N THR A 95 -3.27 -7.53 29.47
CA THR A 95 -2.47 -8.48 28.66
C THR A 95 -1.55 -7.78 27.66
N HIS A 96 -1.43 -6.45 27.72
CA HIS A 96 -0.63 -5.64 26.81
C HIS A 96 0.44 -4.84 27.57
N PRO A 97 1.71 -4.80 27.11
CA PRO A 97 2.77 -4.08 27.80
C PRO A 97 2.56 -2.56 27.76
N ASN A 98 2.83 -1.88 28.87
CA ASN A 98 2.75 -0.41 28.99
C ASN A 98 4.02 0.31 28.49
N SER A 99 4.61 -0.17 27.40
CA SER A 99 5.89 0.32 26.84
C SER A 99 5.70 1.36 25.72
N CYS A 100 4.75 2.29 25.88
CA CYS A 100 4.37 3.24 24.81
C CYS A 100 5.54 4.12 24.34
N LEU A 101 6.45 4.52 25.23
CA LEU A 101 7.56 5.42 24.91
C LEU A 101 8.59 4.81 23.95
N THR A 102 8.68 3.48 23.89
CA THR A 102 9.58 2.76 22.98
C THR A 102 8.82 2.07 21.84
N CYS A 103 7.51 2.32 21.73
CA CYS A 103 6.65 1.67 20.75
C CYS A 103 6.64 2.44 19.42
N PRO A 104 6.76 1.76 18.25
CA PRO A 104 6.67 2.41 16.95
C PRO A 104 5.30 3.03 16.66
N ARG A 105 4.27 2.68 17.44
CA ARG A 105 2.90 3.20 17.35
C ARG A 105 2.59 4.32 18.34
N ASN A 106 3.58 4.83 19.07
CA ASN A 106 3.35 5.95 19.97
C ASN A 106 2.72 7.14 19.23
N GLY A 107 1.62 7.68 19.77
CA GLY A 107 0.87 8.80 19.17
C GLY A 107 -0.03 8.41 17.99
N THR A 108 -0.03 7.15 17.54
CA THR A 108 -0.87 6.65 16.43
C THR A 108 -1.53 5.30 16.76
N CYS A 109 -1.54 4.92 18.04
CA CYS A 109 -2.09 3.67 18.53
C CYS A 109 -3.58 3.85 18.89
N GLU A 110 -4.46 3.01 18.33
CA GLU A 110 -5.90 3.08 18.60
C GLU A 110 -6.20 2.70 20.07
N LEU A 111 -5.47 1.73 20.64
CA LEU A 111 -5.61 1.37 22.05
C LEU A 111 -5.17 2.50 22.98
N GLN A 112 -4.07 3.18 22.65
CA GLN A 112 -3.58 4.35 23.40
C GLN A 112 -4.62 5.47 23.41
N THR A 113 -5.25 5.73 22.25
CA THR A 113 -6.33 6.71 22.10
C THR A 113 -7.53 6.33 22.95
N LEU A 114 -8.00 5.08 22.86
CA LEU A 114 -9.11 4.60 23.69
C LEU A 114 -8.83 4.70 25.19
N ALA A 115 -7.62 4.33 25.64
CA ALA A 115 -7.25 4.46 27.04
C ALA A 115 -7.22 5.94 27.51
N ALA A 116 -6.79 6.85 26.63
CA ALA A 116 -6.82 8.28 26.88
C ALA A 116 -8.25 8.81 27.00
N ASP A 117 -9.11 8.50 26.03
CA ASP A 117 -10.52 8.93 25.94
C ASP A 117 -11.35 8.46 27.14
N PHE A 118 -11.12 7.24 27.63
CA PHE A 118 -11.82 6.67 28.79
C PHE A 118 -11.18 7.04 30.14
N GLY A 119 -10.14 7.89 30.14
CA GLY A 119 -9.49 8.35 31.36
C GLY A 119 -8.86 7.21 32.17
N ILE A 120 -8.33 6.18 31.52
CA ILE A 120 -7.64 5.07 32.20
C ILE A 120 -6.20 5.52 32.47
N ARG A 121 -5.83 5.57 33.75
CA ARG A 121 -4.51 6.04 34.22
C ARG A 121 -3.82 5.05 35.16
N GLU A 122 -4.56 4.06 35.62
CA GLU A 122 -4.11 3.03 36.55
C GLU A 122 -4.52 1.66 36.02
N GLN A 123 -3.73 0.65 36.33
CA GLN A 123 -3.98 -0.72 35.94
C GLN A 123 -4.69 -1.45 37.09
N ARG A 124 -6.01 -1.64 36.93
CA ARG A 124 -6.87 -2.29 37.93
C ARG A 124 -6.67 -3.82 38.01
N PHE A 125 -6.48 -4.46 36.87
CA PHE A 125 -6.30 -5.92 36.76
C PHE A 125 -4.82 -6.29 36.78
N GLU A 126 -4.49 -7.44 37.36
CA GLU A 126 -3.13 -7.98 37.36
C GLU A 126 -2.60 -8.12 35.93
N SER A 127 -1.34 -7.73 35.75
CA SER A 127 -0.67 -7.82 34.45
C SER A 127 -0.36 -9.28 34.11
N ASN A 128 -0.83 -9.73 32.95
CA ASN A 128 -0.59 -11.05 32.37
C ASN A 128 -0.12 -10.90 30.92
N VAL A 129 1.02 -10.23 30.73
CA VAL A 129 1.67 -10.08 29.43
C VAL A 129 2.45 -11.36 29.15
N ARG A 130 2.24 -11.96 27.98
CA ARG A 130 2.99 -13.15 27.56
C ARG A 130 4.35 -12.74 27.02
N ASP A 131 5.39 -13.45 27.45
CA ASP A 131 6.74 -13.33 26.89
C ASP A 131 6.85 -14.23 25.66
N ILE A 132 6.68 -13.63 24.48
CA ILE A 132 6.78 -14.30 23.18
C ILE A 132 7.73 -13.48 22.31
N PRO A 133 8.81 -14.08 21.78
CA PRO A 133 9.78 -13.33 20.99
C PRO A 133 9.14 -12.75 19.74
N ALA A 134 9.61 -11.57 19.35
CA ALA A 134 9.23 -10.96 18.08
C ALA A 134 9.80 -11.76 16.91
N ASP A 135 8.99 -11.94 15.88
CA ASP A 135 9.40 -12.51 14.61
C ASP A 135 9.92 -11.39 13.69
N THR A 136 11.24 -11.43 13.45
CA THR A 136 11.98 -10.53 12.56
C THR A 136 12.53 -11.27 11.33
N SER A 137 11.98 -12.44 11.00
CA SER A 137 12.47 -13.32 9.94
C SER A 137 12.34 -12.71 8.54
N THR A 138 11.40 -11.78 8.34
CA THR A 138 11.22 -11.08 7.05
C THR A 138 12.02 -9.77 7.00
N PRO A 139 12.51 -9.35 5.82
CA PRO A 139 13.13 -8.03 5.67
C PRO A 139 12.10 -6.88 5.64
N SER A 140 10.80 -7.18 5.61
CA SER A 140 9.76 -6.20 5.33
C SER A 140 8.98 -5.74 6.56
N ILE A 141 8.59 -6.67 7.43
CA ILE A 141 7.75 -6.40 8.61
C ILE A 141 8.23 -7.19 9.82
N VAL A 142 7.91 -6.67 11.01
CA VAL A 142 8.12 -7.30 12.31
C VAL A 142 6.77 -7.65 12.91
N LEU A 143 6.63 -8.88 13.41
CA LEU A 143 5.49 -9.33 14.21
C LEU A 143 5.93 -9.45 15.66
N ASN A 144 5.43 -8.59 16.53
CA ASN A 144 5.63 -8.64 17.98
C ASN A 144 4.32 -9.10 18.66
N PRO A 145 4.24 -10.37 19.10
CA PRO A 145 3.02 -10.91 19.71
C PRO A 145 2.70 -10.31 21.09
N GLU A 146 3.68 -9.82 21.84
CA GLU A 146 3.44 -9.22 23.18
C GLU A 146 2.52 -7.99 23.10
N LYS A 147 2.59 -7.25 21.99
CA LYS A 147 1.77 -6.05 21.74
C LYS A 147 0.43 -6.38 21.09
N CYS A 148 0.09 -7.66 20.90
CA CYS A 148 -1.14 -8.07 20.24
C CYS A 148 -2.35 -7.98 21.18
N VAL A 149 -3.43 -7.37 20.70
CA VAL A 149 -4.70 -7.21 21.46
C VAL A 149 -5.77 -8.23 21.05
N GLY A 150 -5.41 -9.30 20.33
CA GLY A 150 -6.36 -10.33 19.94
C GLY A 150 -7.44 -9.88 18.93
N CYS A 151 -7.26 -8.75 18.25
CA CYS A 151 -8.33 -8.15 17.45
C CYS A 151 -8.68 -8.90 16.15
N GLY A 152 -7.75 -9.71 15.62
CA GLY A 152 -7.96 -10.51 14.41
C GLY A 152 -7.88 -9.75 13.08
N ARG A 153 -7.71 -8.42 13.07
CA ARG A 153 -7.64 -7.62 11.83
C ARG A 153 -6.57 -8.13 10.86
N CYS A 154 -5.37 -8.44 11.38
CA CYS A 154 -4.24 -8.94 10.60
C CYS A 154 -4.52 -10.30 9.93
N VAL A 155 -5.19 -11.22 10.63
CA VAL A 155 -5.59 -12.52 10.10
C VAL A 155 -6.68 -12.33 9.04
N LYS A 156 -7.72 -11.54 9.34
CA LYS A 156 -8.84 -11.29 8.43
C LYS A 156 -8.42 -10.62 7.13
N VAL A 157 -7.49 -9.66 7.17
CA VAL A 157 -6.95 -9.04 5.93
C VAL A 157 -6.11 -10.04 5.14
N CYS A 158 -5.27 -10.85 5.80
CA CYS A 158 -4.39 -11.81 5.14
C CYS A 158 -5.16 -12.97 4.48
N GLN A 159 -6.21 -13.47 5.14
CA GLN A 159 -7.06 -14.54 4.62
C GLN A 159 -8.13 -13.99 3.67
N GLY A 160 -8.90 -12.99 4.08
CA GLY A 160 -10.10 -12.56 3.36
C GLY A 160 -9.84 -11.58 2.20
N LEU A 161 -8.93 -10.62 2.39
CA LEU A 161 -8.61 -9.65 1.34
C LEU A 161 -7.49 -10.17 0.45
N GLN A 162 -6.43 -10.70 1.04
CA GLN A 162 -5.26 -11.14 0.30
C GLN A 162 -5.35 -12.60 -0.19
N ASP A 163 -6.14 -13.47 0.44
CA ASP A 163 -6.19 -14.90 0.11
C ASP A 163 -4.80 -15.58 0.13
N VAL A 164 -3.94 -15.14 1.06
CA VAL A 164 -2.56 -15.65 1.23
C VAL A 164 -2.45 -16.60 2.40
N TRP A 165 -3.28 -16.44 3.43
CA TRP A 165 -3.33 -17.35 4.59
C TRP A 165 -1.99 -17.49 5.35
N ALA A 166 -1.17 -16.44 5.34
CA ALA A 166 0.10 -16.44 6.08
C ALA A 166 -0.08 -16.32 7.59
N LEU A 167 -1.19 -15.73 8.05
CA LEU A 167 -1.52 -15.53 9.47
C LEU A 167 -2.80 -16.29 9.80
N GLU A 168 -2.83 -16.90 10.99
CA GLU A 168 -3.93 -17.72 11.50
C GLU A 168 -4.25 -17.37 12.97
N PHE A 169 -5.43 -17.78 13.42
CA PHE A 169 -5.74 -17.92 14.84
C PHE A 169 -5.20 -19.27 15.33
N LEU A 170 -4.20 -19.25 16.20
CA LEU A 170 -3.69 -20.45 16.85
C LEU A 170 -4.20 -20.52 18.30
N ASP A 171 -4.24 -21.74 18.83
CA ASP A 171 -4.68 -22.05 20.20
C ASP A 171 -6.13 -21.61 20.50
N ARG A 172 -6.56 -21.72 21.77
CA ARG A 172 -7.93 -21.43 22.22
C ARG A 172 -7.93 -20.74 23.58
N GLY A 173 -9.04 -20.07 23.89
CA GLY A 173 -9.26 -19.45 25.19
C GLY A 173 -8.26 -18.34 25.48
N ASP A 174 -7.71 -18.34 26.69
CA ASP A 174 -6.67 -17.43 27.13
C ASP A 174 -5.34 -17.64 26.42
N GLY A 175 -5.16 -18.74 25.68
CA GLY A 175 -4.00 -19.05 24.85
C GLY A 175 -4.08 -18.53 23.42
N THR A 176 -5.25 -18.10 22.94
CA THR A 176 -5.42 -17.67 21.53
C THR A 176 -4.42 -16.60 21.14
N ARG A 177 -3.80 -16.77 19.96
CA ARG A 177 -2.82 -15.84 19.39
C ARG A 177 -2.95 -15.73 17.88
N MET A 178 -2.57 -14.58 17.35
CA MET A 178 -2.42 -14.37 15.90
C MET A 178 -0.97 -14.57 15.56
N ALA A 179 -0.68 -15.61 14.78
CA ALA A 179 0.67 -16.06 14.49
C ALA A 179 0.75 -16.59 13.05
N PRO A 180 1.97 -16.80 12.49
CA PRO A 180 2.10 -17.41 11.18
C PRO A 180 1.50 -18.82 11.13
N ALA A 181 0.90 -19.17 9.99
CA ALA A 181 0.23 -20.46 9.81
C ALA A 181 1.21 -21.62 10.00
N GLY A 182 0.83 -22.61 10.80
CA GLY A 182 1.70 -23.76 11.13
C GLY A 182 2.68 -23.53 12.28
N ASP A 183 2.60 -22.40 12.99
CA ASP A 183 3.49 -22.03 14.10
C ASP A 183 4.97 -21.95 13.72
N ILE A 184 5.22 -21.50 12.50
CA ILE A 184 6.55 -21.26 11.92
C ILE A 184 6.85 -19.76 11.90
N THR A 185 8.01 -19.38 11.38
CA THR A 185 8.30 -17.96 11.16
C THR A 185 7.51 -17.41 9.97
N LEU A 186 7.28 -16.11 9.96
CA LEU A 186 6.55 -15.42 8.91
C LEU A 186 7.27 -15.54 7.56
N ASN A 187 8.59 -15.66 7.54
CA ASN A 187 9.35 -15.89 6.31
C ASN A 187 9.16 -17.30 5.72
N GLU A 188 8.93 -18.31 6.56
CA GLU A 188 8.65 -19.69 6.14
C GLU A 188 7.16 -19.89 5.78
N SER A 189 6.30 -18.99 6.24
CA SER A 189 4.88 -19.01 5.92
C SER A 189 4.59 -18.57 4.47
N PRO A 190 3.33 -18.75 3.99
CA PRO A 190 2.80 -18.16 2.76
C PRO A 190 3.02 -16.65 2.54
N CYS A 191 3.52 -15.90 3.52
CA CYS A 191 3.63 -14.45 3.49
C CYS A 191 4.29 -13.90 2.22
N ILE A 192 3.58 -13.00 1.54
CA ILE A 192 4.05 -12.26 0.35
C ILE A 192 4.57 -10.86 0.67
N LYS A 193 4.79 -10.58 1.97
CA LYS A 193 5.46 -9.37 2.48
C LYS A 193 4.76 -8.04 2.14
N CYS A 194 3.49 -8.08 1.72
CA CYS A 194 2.71 -6.91 1.28
C CYS A 194 2.42 -5.88 2.38
N GLY A 195 2.52 -6.29 3.66
CA GLY A 195 2.36 -5.41 4.82
C GLY A 195 0.92 -4.98 5.10
N GLN A 196 -0.09 -5.57 4.44
CA GLN A 196 -1.49 -5.25 4.72
C GLN A 196 -1.89 -5.60 6.17
N CYS A 197 -1.30 -6.65 6.75
CA CYS A 197 -1.44 -6.97 8.17
C CYS A 197 -0.89 -5.87 9.11
N SER A 198 0.20 -5.20 8.71
CA SER A 198 0.76 -4.04 9.42
C SER A 198 -0.15 -2.83 9.30
N ALA A 199 -0.61 -2.50 8.08
CA ALA A 199 -1.47 -1.35 7.83
C ALA A 199 -2.80 -1.40 8.61
N HIS A 200 -3.32 -2.61 8.88
CA HIS A 200 -4.58 -2.81 9.60
C HIS A 200 -4.40 -3.08 11.11
N CYS A 201 -3.17 -3.22 11.60
CA CYS A 201 -2.93 -3.43 13.02
C CYS A 201 -3.34 -2.17 13.81
N PRO A 202 -4.14 -2.25 14.88
CA PRO A 202 -4.51 -1.07 15.68
C PRO A 202 -3.41 -0.64 16.67
N VAL A 203 -2.39 -1.48 16.86
CA VAL A 203 -1.40 -1.40 17.94
C VAL A 203 0.00 -1.74 17.41
N GLY A 204 1.01 -1.77 18.29
CA GLY A 204 2.41 -2.04 17.92
C GLY A 204 2.75 -3.50 17.66
N ALA A 205 1.78 -4.35 17.30
CA ALA A 205 2.00 -5.79 17.12
C ALA A 205 2.55 -6.16 15.74
N ILE A 206 2.18 -5.42 14.68
CA ILE A 206 2.75 -5.63 13.34
C ILE A 206 3.08 -4.28 12.73
N PHE A 207 4.35 -4.08 12.41
CA PHE A 207 4.89 -2.83 11.87
C PHE A 207 5.96 -3.09 10.82
N GLU A 208 6.30 -2.08 10.03
CA GLU A 208 7.41 -2.15 9.07
C GLU A 208 8.75 -2.36 9.78
N LYS A 209 9.67 -3.09 9.14
CA LYS A 209 11.04 -3.17 9.64
C LYS A 209 11.70 -1.79 9.48
N ASP A 210 11.98 -1.13 10.60
CA ASP A 210 12.57 0.22 10.61
C ASP A 210 14.04 0.17 10.16
N GLU A 211 14.35 0.91 9.10
CA GLU A 211 15.69 1.00 8.51
C GLU A 211 16.20 2.45 8.48
N THR A 212 15.51 3.37 9.19
CA THR A 212 15.90 4.78 9.28
C THR A 212 17.33 4.97 9.79
N GLN A 213 17.81 4.11 10.69
CA GLN A 213 19.19 4.18 11.19
C GLN A 213 20.23 3.84 10.11
N ILE A 214 19.90 2.94 9.17
CA ILE A 214 20.77 2.62 8.03
C ILE A 214 20.90 3.86 7.14
N VAL A 215 19.78 4.56 6.91
CA VAL A 215 19.77 5.83 6.16
C VAL A 215 20.62 6.90 6.85
N TYR A 216 20.46 7.12 8.15
CA TYR A 216 21.30 8.10 8.86
C TYR A 216 22.78 7.75 8.82
N ASN A 217 23.13 6.47 8.90
CA ASN A 217 24.53 6.03 8.78
C ASN A 217 25.06 6.30 7.37
N GLY A 218 24.29 6.02 6.32
CA GLY A 218 24.66 6.33 4.94
C GLY A 218 24.74 7.83 4.66
N ILE A 219 23.89 8.66 5.26
CA ILE A 219 23.95 10.12 5.18
C ILE A 219 25.21 10.68 5.83
N ARG A 220 25.66 10.07 6.93
CA ARG A 220 26.89 10.49 7.64
C ARG A 220 28.18 10.03 6.97
N ASP A 221 28.10 9.09 6.03
CA ASP A 221 29.28 8.57 5.34
C ASP A 221 29.76 9.57 4.29
N GLU A 222 30.79 10.34 4.63
CA GLU A 222 31.41 11.34 3.75
C GLU A 222 32.06 10.74 2.50
N SER A 223 32.32 9.43 2.47
CA SER A 223 32.85 8.75 1.29
C SER A 223 31.78 8.48 0.22
N LYS A 224 30.50 8.57 0.60
CA LYS A 224 29.38 8.27 -0.30
C LYS A 224 28.77 9.53 -0.91
N HIS A 225 28.29 9.38 -2.13
CA HIS A 225 27.33 10.30 -2.74
C HIS A 225 25.92 9.82 -2.41
N LYS A 226 25.14 10.64 -1.70
CA LYS A 226 23.86 10.24 -1.11
C LYS A 226 22.72 10.59 -2.03
N VAL A 227 22.10 9.57 -2.60
CA VAL A 227 20.99 9.67 -3.53
C VAL A 227 19.72 9.17 -2.87
N VAL A 228 18.60 9.83 -3.14
CA VAL A 228 17.28 9.34 -2.73
C VAL A 228 16.31 9.37 -3.90
N GLN A 229 15.42 8.37 -3.96
CA GLN A 229 14.29 8.34 -4.88
C GLN A 229 12.96 8.23 -4.12
N ILE A 230 11.88 8.83 -4.63
CA ILE A 230 10.54 8.71 -4.04
C ILE A 230 9.54 8.08 -5.00
N ALA A 231 8.70 7.18 -4.49
CA ALA A 231 7.65 6.55 -5.27
C ALA A 231 6.44 7.48 -5.53
N PRO A 232 5.63 7.21 -6.57
CA PRO A 232 4.47 8.06 -6.91
C PRO A 232 3.54 8.30 -5.73
N ALA A 233 3.12 7.24 -5.03
CA ALA A 233 2.12 7.32 -3.96
C ALA A 233 2.60 7.95 -2.64
N VAL A 234 3.90 8.25 -2.48
CA VAL A 234 4.42 8.96 -1.28
C VAL A 234 3.90 10.39 -1.25
N ARG A 235 3.86 11.06 -2.42
CA ARG A 235 3.53 12.48 -2.57
C ARG A 235 2.09 12.84 -2.22
N VAL A 236 1.18 11.87 -2.22
CA VAL A 236 -0.25 12.08 -1.93
C VAL A 236 -0.66 11.61 -0.53
N ALA A 237 0.27 11.03 0.23
CA ALA A 237 -0.01 10.44 1.52
C ALA A 237 0.88 10.98 2.65
N LEU A 238 2.12 11.39 2.37
CA LEU A 238 3.04 11.84 3.42
C LEU A 238 2.48 13.00 4.25
N GLY A 239 1.77 13.93 3.62
CA GLY A 239 1.18 15.11 4.27
C GLY A 239 0.25 14.77 5.45
N GLU A 240 -0.41 13.60 5.42
CA GLU A 240 -1.29 13.14 6.51
C GLU A 240 -0.55 13.00 7.84
N ALA A 241 0.73 12.62 7.80
CA ALA A 241 1.55 12.52 9.00
C ALA A 241 1.88 13.88 9.64
N PHE A 242 1.61 14.97 8.93
CA PHE A 242 1.83 16.36 9.33
C PHE A 242 0.51 17.14 9.46
N GLY A 243 -0.63 16.44 9.51
CA GLY A 243 -1.95 17.04 9.73
C GLY A 243 -2.56 17.70 8.49
N MET A 244 -2.01 17.46 7.30
CA MET A 244 -2.62 17.91 6.05
C MET A 244 -3.76 16.97 5.64
N GLU A 245 -4.72 17.50 4.89
CA GLU A 245 -5.86 16.72 4.39
C GLU A 245 -5.38 15.58 3.48
N PRO A 246 -6.01 14.39 3.54
CA PRO A 246 -5.65 13.30 2.65
C PRO A 246 -5.80 13.67 1.17
N GLY A 247 -4.86 13.20 0.34
CA GLY A 247 -4.80 13.58 -1.07
C GLY A 247 -4.19 14.97 -1.32
N SER A 248 -3.62 15.63 -0.31
CA SER A 248 -2.73 16.78 -0.54
C SER A 248 -1.50 16.33 -1.32
N ILE A 249 -1.19 17.00 -2.44
CA ILE A 249 0.02 16.75 -3.23
C ILE A 249 1.16 17.56 -2.60
N VAL A 250 2.15 16.87 -2.05
CA VAL A 250 3.27 17.47 -1.29
C VAL A 250 4.64 17.21 -1.91
N THR A 251 4.69 17.00 -3.22
CA THR A 251 5.87 16.60 -3.98
C THR A 251 7.08 17.53 -3.74
N GLY A 252 6.92 18.83 -3.96
CA GLY A 252 8.03 19.79 -3.79
C GLY A 252 8.53 19.90 -2.34
N LYS A 253 7.62 19.80 -1.37
CA LYS A 253 7.97 19.77 0.07
C LYS A 253 8.77 18.53 0.45
N ILE A 254 8.47 17.39 -0.18
CA ILE A 254 9.26 16.17 0.01
C ILE A 254 10.69 16.39 -0.45
N TYR A 255 10.89 16.92 -1.66
CA TYR A 255 12.23 17.18 -2.17
C TYR A 255 12.98 18.18 -1.27
N ALA A 256 12.34 19.28 -0.88
CA ALA A 256 12.91 20.24 0.05
C ALA A 256 13.30 19.61 1.41
N ALA A 257 12.46 18.72 1.95
CA ALA A 257 12.75 18.01 3.19
C ALA A 257 13.93 17.05 3.05
N LEU A 258 14.01 16.30 1.94
CA LEU A 258 15.11 15.36 1.68
C LEU A 258 16.47 16.06 1.56
N ARG A 259 16.54 17.23 0.92
CA ARG A 259 17.76 18.06 0.90
C ARG A 259 18.19 18.46 2.32
N ARG A 260 17.24 18.90 3.15
CA ARG A 260 17.48 19.28 4.55
C ARG A 260 17.88 18.09 5.43
N LEU A 261 17.47 16.87 5.08
CA LEU A 261 17.92 15.64 5.74
C LEU A 261 19.36 15.26 5.40
N GLY A 262 19.95 15.83 4.34
CA GLY A 262 21.36 15.64 3.97
C GLY A 262 21.61 14.75 2.75
N PHE A 263 20.59 14.53 1.90
CA PHE A 263 20.81 13.89 0.60
C PHE A 263 21.44 14.88 -0.39
N ASP A 264 22.43 14.41 -1.16
CA ASP A 264 23.14 15.21 -2.16
C ASP A 264 22.36 15.30 -3.48
N THR A 265 21.55 14.27 -3.79
CA THR A 265 20.77 14.20 -5.02
C THR A 265 19.41 13.55 -4.77
N ILE A 266 18.36 14.16 -5.31
CA ILE A 266 16.96 13.77 -5.18
C ILE A 266 16.41 13.45 -6.56
N PHE A 267 16.06 12.18 -6.76
CA PHE A 267 15.39 11.68 -7.94
C PHE A 267 13.96 11.27 -7.64
N ASP A 268 13.22 10.98 -8.70
CA ASP A 268 11.82 10.60 -8.62
C ASP A 268 11.59 9.28 -9.34
N THR A 269 11.06 8.28 -8.64
CA THR A 269 10.80 6.96 -9.22
C THR A 269 9.80 7.03 -10.39
N ASN A 270 9.01 8.09 -10.52
CA ASN A 270 8.14 8.30 -11.69
C ASN A 270 8.94 8.40 -13.00
N PHE A 271 10.19 8.90 -12.98
CA PHE A 271 11.07 8.84 -14.15
C PHE A 271 11.28 7.38 -14.57
N ALA A 272 11.63 6.52 -13.61
CA ALA A 272 11.81 5.11 -13.90
C ALA A 272 10.49 4.38 -14.18
N ALA A 273 9.35 4.92 -13.75
CA ALA A 273 8.04 4.42 -14.17
C ALA A 273 7.79 4.70 -15.65
N ASP A 274 8.18 5.88 -16.15
CA ASP A 274 8.17 6.15 -17.60
C ASP A 274 9.10 5.18 -18.35
N LEU A 275 10.28 4.87 -17.79
CA LEU A 275 11.17 3.87 -18.37
C LEU A 275 10.54 2.47 -18.37
N THR A 276 9.91 2.06 -17.28
CA THR A 276 9.18 0.79 -17.21
C THR A 276 8.13 0.71 -18.30
N ILE A 277 7.39 1.80 -18.57
CA ILE A 277 6.42 1.84 -19.67
C ILE A 277 7.08 1.73 -21.05
N MET A 278 8.25 2.33 -21.26
CA MET A 278 8.96 2.18 -22.53
C MET A 278 9.37 0.73 -22.77
N GLU A 279 9.94 0.05 -21.77
CA GLU A 279 10.33 -1.35 -21.86
C GLU A 279 9.11 -2.29 -21.95
N GLU A 280 8.16 -2.17 -21.03
CA GLU A 280 6.99 -3.03 -20.94
C GLU A 280 5.99 -2.79 -22.08
N GLY A 281 5.84 -1.55 -22.53
CA GLY A 281 5.05 -1.21 -23.71
C GLY A 281 5.68 -1.76 -24.99
N SER A 282 7.00 -1.67 -25.14
CA SER A 282 7.71 -2.26 -26.28
C SER A 282 7.65 -3.78 -26.26
N GLU A 283 7.81 -4.40 -25.09
CA GLU A 283 7.66 -5.84 -24.90
C GLU A 283 6.25 -6.32 -25.25
N PHE A 284 5.22 -5.57 -24.85
CA PHE A 284 3.84 -5.88 -25.23
C PHE A 284 3.67 -5.87 -26.74
N VAL A 285 4.21 -4.86 -27.43
CA VAL A 285 4.15 -4.77 -28.90
C VAL A 285 4.88 -5.94 -29.56
N GLU A 286 6.07 -6.31 -29.09
CA GLU A 286 6.82 -7.46 -29.63
C GLU A 286 6.08 -8.80 -29.42
N ARG A 287 5.47 -9.00 -28.25
CA ARG A 287 4.70 -10.23 -27.97
C ARG A 287 3.39 -10.27 -28.76
N PHE A 288 2.66 -9.16 -28.81
CA PHE A 288 1.33 -9.09 -29.40
C PHE A 288 1.35 -9.00 -30.92
N VAL A 289 2.17 -8.11 -31.49
CA VAL A 289 2.21 -7.87 -32.94
C VAL A 289 3.16 -8.85 -33.63
N ASN A 290 4.33 -9.10 -33.04
CA ASN A 290 5.38 -9.89 -33.68
C ASN A 290 5.41 -11.36 -33.21
N GLY A 291 4.54 -11.75 -32.28
CA GLY A 291 4.45 -13.12 -31.77
C GLY A 291 5.68 -13.59 -31.00
N LYS A 292 6.49 -12.66 -30.46
CA LYS A 292 7.76 -12.97 -29.79
C LYS A 292 7.61 -13.08 -28.27
N GLY A 293 6.90 -14.11 -27.81
CA GLY A 293 6.77 -14.44 -26.38
C GLY A 293 5.37 -14.88 -26.00
N ALA A 294 5.17 -15.19 -24.72
CA ALA A 294 3.90 -15.67 -24.22
C ALA A 294 2.92 -14.51 -23.96
N LEU A 295 1.64 -14.74 -24.29
CA LEU A 295 0.52 -13.86 -23.93
C LEU A 295 -0.45 -14.59 -22.98
N PRO A 296 -1.10 -13.90 -22.04
CA PRO A 296 -1.04 -12.46 -21.79
C PRO A 296 0.34 -12.01 -21.28
N LEU A 297 0.71 -10.76 -21.54
CA LEU A 297 1.75 -10.09 -20.76
C LEU A 297 1.18 -9.77 -19.37
N ILE A 298 1.97 -9.94 -18.32
CA ILE A 298 1.55 -9.67 -16.94
C ILE A 298 2.59 -8.80 -16.25
N THR A 299 2.15 -7.69 -15.66
CA THR A 299 3.04 -6.72 -15.01
C THR A 299 3.83 -7.32 -13.86
N THR A 300 5.07 -6.86 -13.65
CA THR A 300 6.00 -7.37 -12.62
C THR A 300 6.45 -6.31 -11.60
N CYS A 301 5.93 -5.08 -11.69
CA CYS A 301 6.37 -3.97 -10.86
C CYS A 301 6.03 -4.11 -9.36
N CYS A 302 5.06 -4.97 -9.01
CA CYS A 302 4.61 -5.23 -7.65
C CYS A 302 5.34 -6.46 -7.05
N PRO A 303 6.27 -6.28 -6.07
CA PRO A 303 7.09 -7.40 -5.57
C PRO A 303 6.28 -8.45 -4.79
N SER A 304 5.19 -8.07 -4.13
CA SER A 304 4.30 -9.03 -3.47
C SER A 304 3.54 -9.89 -4.46
N TRP A 305 3.20 -9.34 -5.63
CA TRP A 305 2.61 -10.11 -6.71
C TRP A 305 3.62 -11.10 -7.31
N VAL A 306 4.86 -10.64 -7.54
CA VAL A 306 5.95 -11.50 -8.01
C VAL A 306 6.17 -12.68 -7.05
N ASP A 307 6.33 -12.43 -5.75
CA ASP A 307 6.51 -13.49 -4.73
C ASP A 307 5.31 -14.45 -4.67
N TYR A 308 4.07 -13.94 -4.81
CA TYR A 308 2.88 -14.79 -4.87
C TYR A 308 2.90 -15.71 -6.09
N MET A 309 3.20 -15.16 -7.27
CA MET A 309 3.23 -15.93 -8.50
C MET A 309 4.31 -17.01 -8.44
N GLU A 310 5.51 -16.68 -7.95
CA GLU A 310 6.60 -17.68 -7.78
C GLU A 310 6.20 -18.84 -6.87
N LYS A 311 5.42 -18.57 -5.83
CA LYS A 311 4.96 -19.58 -4.86
C LYS A 311 3.81 -20.45 -5.38
N TYR A 312 2.87 -19.87 -6.12
CA TYR A 312 1.56 -20.52 -6.39
C TYR A 312 1.23 -20.71 -7.87
N TYR A 313 1.91 -20.01 -8.77
CA TYR A 313 1.63 -19.97 -10.21
C TYR A 313 2.93 -19.92 -11.03
N SER A 314 3.97 -20.66 -10.64
CA SER A 314 5.29 -20.58 -11.27
C SER A 314 5.29 -20.93 -12.76
N GLU A 315 4.30 -21.68 -13.22
CA GLU A 315 4.03 -21.93 -14.64
C GLU A 315 3.66 -20.67 -15.43
N MET A 316 3.24 -19.59 -14.76
CA MET A 316 2.93 -18.29 -15.37
C MET A 316 4.14 -17.37 -15.52
N ILE A 317 5.34 -17.77 -15.04
CA ILE A 317 6.58 -16.98 -15.21
C ILE A 317 6.82 -16.55 -16.67
N PRO A 318 6.60 -17.37 -17.71
CA PRO A 318 6.81 -16.93 -19.11
C PRO A 318 5.94 -15.73 -19.52
N HIS A 319 4.82 -15.50 -18.83
CA HIS A 319 3.90 -14.39 -19.06
C HIS A 319 4.32 -13.10 -18.37
N PHE A 320 5.32 -13.15 -17.47
CA PHE A 320 5.84 -11.96 -16.82
C PHE A 320 6.50 -11.02 -17.81
N SER A 321 6.21 -9.73 -17.62
CA SER A 321 7.02 -8.65 -18.13
C SER A 321 8.45 -8.79 -17.64
N THR A 322 9.39 -8.72 -18.58
CA THR A 322 10.83 -8.78 -18.30
C THR A 322 11.35 -7.45 -17.77
N ALA A 323 10.55 -6.38 -17.90
CA ALA A 323 10.87 -5.07 -17.34
C ALA A 323 11.05 -5.17 -15.82
N LYS A 324 12.18 -4.64 -15.32
CA LYS A 324 12.36 -4.41 -13.89
C LYS A 324 11.30 -3.43 -13.37
N SER A 325 11.00 -3.51 -12.07
CA SER A 325 10.12 -2.51 -11.47
C SER A 325 10.75 -1.10 -11.51
N PRO A 326 9.95 -0.02 -11.45
CA PRO A 326 10.46 1.35 -11.45
C PRO A 326 11.53 1.60 -10.38
N GLN A 327 11.35 1.01 -9.20
CA GLN A 327 12.34 1.08 -8.12
C GLN A 327 13.69 0.50 -8.60
N MET A 328 13.69 -0.73 -9.10
CA MET A 328 14.92 -1.42 -9.48
C MET A 328 15.56 -0.86 -10.76
N MET A 329 14.75 -0.37 -11.71
CA MET A 329 15.25 0.37 -12.87
C MET A 329 15.99 1.63 -12.45
N MET A 330 15.41 2.42 -11.54
CA MET A 330 16.09 3.60 -10.98
C MET A 330 17.40 3.22 -10.30
N GLY A 331 17.41 2.14 -9.50
CA GLY A 331 18.64 1.64 -8.86
C GLY A 331 19.74 1.31 -9.86
N ALA A 332 19.40 0.56 -10.90
CA ALA A 332 20.34 0.20 -11.96
C ALA A 332 20.90 1.43 -12.68
N LEU A 333 20.06 2.42 -13.00
CA LEU A 333 20.49 3.65 -13.68
C LEU A 333 21.32 4.57 -12.79
N VAL A 334 20.97 4.70 -11.51
CA VAL A 334 21.73 5.52 -10.55
C VAL A 334 23.16 4.96 -10.41
N LYS A 335 23.31 3.64 -10.41
CA LYS A 335 24.58 2.95 -10.21
C LYS A 335 25.36 2.69 -11.50
N THR A 336 24.78 3.00 -12.66
CA THR A 336 25.46 2.93 -13.97
C THR A 336 25.49 4.31 -14.62
N TYR A 337 24.43 4.69 -15.33
CA TYR A 337 24.31 5.95 -16.07
C TYR A 337 24.65 7.20 -15.25
N PHE A 338 24.06 7.37 -14.06
CA PHE A 338 24.32 8.54 -13.23
C PHE A 338 25.72 8.49 -12.62
N ALA A 339 26.19 7.32 -12.19
CA ALA A 339 27.53 7.12 -11.66
C ALA A 339 28.60 7.55 -12.66
N ASP A 340 28.45 7.15 -13.93
CA ASP A 340 29.33 7.57 -15.03
C ASP A 340 29.25 9.09 -15.25
N LYS A 341 28.05 9.68 -15.24
CA LYS A 341 27.86 11.14 -15.40
C LYS A 341 28.57 11.97 -14.35
N ILE A 342 28.67 11.48 -13.12
CA ILE A 342 29.35 12.20 -12.02
C ILE A 342 30.78 11.71 -11.77
N GLY A 343 31.29 10.78 -12.59
CA GLY A 343 32.64 10.23 -12.47
C GLY A 343 32.87 9.45 -11.17
N LYS A 344 31.84 8.76 -10.66
CA LYS A 344 31.92 7.92 -9.45
C LYS A 344 31.68 6.45 -9.79
N LYS A 345 32.21 5.56 -8.95
CA LYS A 345 31.88 4.14 -9.00
C LYS A 345 30.53 3.85 -8.36
N ALA A 346 29.90 2.75 -8.76
CA ALA A 346 28.62 2.31 -8.21
C ALA A 346 28.63 2.15 -6.67
N ASP A 347 29.74 1.67 -6.11
CA ASP A 347 29.91 1.48 -4.66
C ASP A 347 30.18 2.80 -3.91
N GLU A 348 30.55 3.88 -4.60
CA GLU A 348 30.70 5.23 -4.02
C GLU A 348 29.37 5.99 -3.91
N ILE A 349 28.26 5.40 -4.37
CA ILE A 349 26.92 5.97 -4.25
C ILE A 349 26.16 5.21 -3.16
N PHE A 350 25.46 5.91 -2.29
CA PHE A 350 24.50 5.35 -1.35
C PHE A 350 23.09 5.76 -1.78
N LEU A 351 22.28 4.81 -2.24
CA LEU A 351 20.94 5.05 -2.76
C LEU A 351 19.86 4.58 -1.77
N THR A 352 19.01 5.51 -1.36
CA THR A 352 17.81 5.26 -0.55
C THR A 352 16.54 5.35 -1.39
N SER A 353 15.64 4.39 -1.23
CA SER A 353 14.31 4.44 -1.83
C SER A 353 13.23 4.74 -0.79
N VAL A 354 12.36 5.71 -1.05
CA VAL A 354 11.17 5.99 -0.23
C VAL A 354 9.93 5.41 -0.90
N MET A 355 9.32 4.40 -0.26
CA MET A 355 8.27 3.59 -0.87
C MET A 355 7.01 3.51 0.00
N PRO A 356 5.80 3.47 -0.58
CA PRO A 356 4.56 3.22 0.15
C PRO A 356 4.40 1.72 0.52
N CYS A 357 5.45 0.90 0.39
CA CYS A 357 5.37 -0.55 0.39
C CYS A 357 6.47 -1.16 1.27
N THR A 358 6.10 -2.13 2.10
CA THR A 358 7.05 -2.92 2.90
C THR A 358 7.78 -3.97 2.06
N SER A 359 7.11 -4.54 1.05
CA SER A 359 7.69 -5.57 0.18
C SER A 359 8.78 -5.03 -0.73
N LYS A 360 8.88 -3.71 -0.92
CA LYS A 360 9.99 -3.08 -1.65
C LYS A 360 11.33 -3.23 -0.92
N LYS A 361 11.32 -3.39 0.42
CA LYS A 361 12.50 -3.79 1.22
C LYS A 361 12.98 -5.21 0.89
N TYR A 362 12.05 -6.11 0.55
CA TYR A 362 12.39 -7.47 0.11
C TYR A 362 12.91 -7.48 -1.33
N GLU A 363 12.31 -6.68 -2.22
CA GLU A 363 12.67 -6.65 -3.64
C GLU A 363 14.17 -6.43 -3.87
N ILE A 364 14.79 -5.53 -3.10
CA ILE A 364 16.22 -5.19 -3.27
C ILE A 364 17.18 -6.36 -2.94
N VAL A 365 16.72 -7.37 -2.21
CA VAL A 365 17.51 -8.56 -1.84
C VAL A 365 16.92 -9.86 -2.36
N ARG A 366 15.95 -9.78 -3.29
CA ARG A 366 15.19 -10.95 -3.75
C ARG A 366 16.07 -11.94 -4.51
N ASP A 367 16.93 -11.45 -5.40
CA ASP A 367 17.80 -12.29 -6.23
C ASP A 367 19.08 -11.55 -6.68
N GLU A 368 20.02 -12.29 -7.29
CA GLU A 368 21.34 -11.80 -7.67
C GLU A 368 21.29 -10.70 -8.76
N ASN A 369 20.20 -10.58 -9.52
CA ASN A 369 20.04 -9.56 -10.56
C ASN A 369 19.74 -8.17 -9.98
N MET A 370 19.59 -8.02 -8.67
CA MET A 370 19.47 -6.72 -7.98
C MET A 370 20.82 -6.00 -7.82
N ARG A 371 21.77 -6.36 -8.69
CA ARG A 371 23.15 -5.89 -8.71
C ARG A 371 23.64 -5.65 -10.15
N SER A 372 22.86 -4.91 -10.94
CA SER A 372 23.08 -4.68 -12.37
C SER A 372 24.45 -4.05 -12.67
N SER A 373 24.92 -3.20 -11.76
CA SER A 373 26.24 -2.55 -11.84
C SER A 373 27.39 -3.42 -11.29
N GLY A 374 27.10 -4.63 -10.79
CA GLY A 374 27.99 -5.44 -9.96
C GLY A 374 27.99 -5.03 -8.47
N ALA A 375 27.55 -3.81 -8.15
CA ALA A 375 27.22 -3.37 -6.79
C ALA A 375 25.72 -3.52 -6.53
N GLN A 376 25.31 -3.43 -5.26
CA GLN A 376 23.90 -3.41 -4.88
C GLN A 376 23.17 -2.24 -5.55
N ASP A 377 22.10 -2.52 -6.30
CA ASP A 377 21.38 -1.48 -7.08
C ASP A 377 20.74 -0.43 -6.15
N ILE A 378 20.17 -0.87 -5.01
CA ILE A 378 19.61 0.00 -3.97
C ILE A 378 20.07 -0.48 -2.59
N ASP A 379 20.64 0.43 -1.82
CA ASP A 379 21.27 0.13 -0.54
C ASP A 379 20.25 0.00 0.60
N VAL A 380 19.16 0.80 0.58
CA VAL A 380 18.12 0.76 1.62
C VAL A 380 16.77 1.27 1.11
N VAL A 381 15.69 0.73 1.67
CA VAL A 381 14.32 1.17 1.37
C VAL A 381 13.66 1.59 2.67
N ILE A 382 13.10 2.80 2.73
CA ILE A 382 12.27 3.27 3.83
C ILE A 382 10.84 3.52 3.38
N THR A 383 9.89 3.32 4.28
CA THR A 383 8.47 3.56 4.03
C THR A 383 8.08 5.03 4.15
N THR A 384 6.87 5.38 3.68
CA THR A 384 6.28 6.71 3.94
C THR A 384 6.22 7.03 5.44
N ARG A 385 5.93 6.03 6.29
CA ARG A 385 5.93 6.18 7.76
C ARG A 385 7.33 6.43 8.32
N GLU A 386 8.34 5.74 7.80
CA GLU A 386 9.75 5.96 8.18
C GLU A 386 10.24 7.35 7.78
N LEU A 387 9.95 7.81 6.56
CA LEU A 387 10.28 9.18 6.13
C LEU A 387 9.59 10.23 7.02
N ALA A 388 8.31 10.05 7.33
CA ALA A 388 7.60 10.96 8.23
C ALA A 388 8.27 11.04 9.62
N ARG A 389 8.77 9.92 10.15
CA ARG A 389 9.54 9.91 11.40
C ARG A 389 10.86 10.65 11.26
N MET A 390 11.60 10.43 10.17
CA MET A 390 12.89 11.12 9.94
C MET A 390 12.72 12.64 9.86
N ILE A 391 11.73 13.13 9.11
CA ILE A 391 11.43 14.56 9.01
C ILE A 391 11.10 15.16 10.40
N LYS A 392 10.28 14.46 11.20
CA LYS A 392 9.97 14.88 12.58
C LYS A 392 11.20 14.88 13.48
N GLN A 393 12.06 13.86 13.39
CA GLN A 393 13.30 13.77 14.17
C GLN A 393 14.29 14.89 13.83
N ALA A 394 14.33 15.32 12.56
CA ALA A 394 15.15 16.42 12.10
C ALA A 394 14.61 17.82 12.51
N GLY A 395 13.43 17.89 13.13
CA GLY A 395 12.80 19.16 13.50
C GLY A 395 12.33 19.99 12.31
N ILE A 396 12.12 19.36 11.14
CA ILE A 396 11.66 20.03 9.93
C ILE A 396 10.18 20.34 10.05
N THR A 397 9.82 21.63 9.94
CA THR A 397 8.42 22.09 9.89
C THR A 397 7.89 21.91 8.47
N PHE A 398 7.44 20.69 8.17
CA PHE A 398 7.15 20.23 6.81
C PHE A 398 6.12 21.08 6.07
N ASP A 399 5.06 21.52 6.75
CA ASP A 399 3.98 22.35 6.22
C ASP A 399 4.45 23.75 5.79
N SER A 400 5.53 24.26 6.39
CA SER A 400 6.13 25.56 6.08
C SER A 400 7.18 25.54 4.96
N LEU A 401 7.54 24.34 4.46
CA LEU A 401 8.54 24.23 3.40
C LEU A 401 8.02 24.83 2.09
N GLU A 402 8.87 25.61 1.44
CA GLU A 402 8.68 25.97 0.04
C GLU A 402 8.93 24.76 -0.85
N ASP A 403 8.23 24.70 -1.97
CA ASP A 403 8.38 23.63 -2.93
C ASP A 403 9.71 23.80 -3.69
N GLU A 404 10.51 22.76 -3.72
CA GLU A 404 11.73 22.69 -4.54
C GLU A 404 11.56 21.61 -5.61
N PRO A 405 12.27 21.64 -6.75
CA PRO A 405 12.20 20.61 -7.77
C PRO A 405 13.07 19.37 -7.43
N ALA A 406 12.86 18.25 -8.12
CA ALA A 406 13.83 17.14 -8.14
C ALA A 406 15.05 17.52 -9.01
N ASP A 407 16.14 16.76 -8.89
CA ASP A 407 17.33 16.97 -9.72
C ASP A 407 17.14 16.35 -11.12
N GLU A 408 17.44 17.12 -12.16
CA GLU A 408 16.95 16.88 -13.52
C GLU A 408 17.36 15.54 -14.14
N ALA A 409 18.55 15.02 -13.81
CA ALA A 409 19.16 13.87 -14.51
C ALA A 409 18.27 12.61 -14.53
N LEU A 410 17.58 12.32 -13.43
CA LEU A 410 16.65 11.19 -13.28
C LEU A 410 15.40 11.63 -12.48
N GLY A 411 15.06 12.91 -12.53
CA GLY A 411 13.96 13.51 -11.75
C GLY A 411 12.77 14.01 -12.59
N ILE A 412 12.91 14.11 -13.91
CA ILE A 412 11.84 14.57 -14.81
C ILE A 412 10.90 13.40 -15.12
N TYR A 413 9.61 13.56 -14.87
CA TYR A 413 8.61 12.52 -15.12
C TYR A 413 7.39 13.05 -15.85
N THR A 414 6.58 12.15 -16.39
CA THR A 414 5.31 12.47 -17.05
C THR A 414 4.12 12.10 -16.17
N GLY A 415 2.94 12.56 -16.57
CA GLY A 415 1.70 12.15 -15.93
C GLY A 415 1.45 10.64 -15.99
N ALA A 416 1.95 9.94 -17.03
CA ALA A 416 1.88 8.48 -17.11
C ALA A 416 2.71 7.79 -16.00
N GLY A 417 3.92 8.26 -15.72
CA GLY A 417 4.72 7.75 -14.60
C GLY A 417 4.07 7.98 -13.23
N THR A 418 3.28 9.05 -13.09
CA THR A 418 2.61 9.41 -11.84
C THR A 418 1.46 8.47 -11.48
N ILE A 419 0.65 8.07 -12.47
CA ILE A 419 -0.54 7.25 -12.23
C ILE A 419 -0.25 5.83 -11.76
N PHE A 420 1.00 5.35 -11.87
CA PHE A 420 1.47 4.06 -11.31
C PHE A 420 1.09 3.85 -9.84
N GLY A 421 0.93 4.93 -9.07
CA GLY A 421 0.53 4.85 -7.68
C GLY A 421 -0.87 4.27 -7.46
N ALA A 422 -1.76 4.36 -8.45
CA ALA A 422 -3.14 3.90 -8.40
C ALA A 422 -3.35 2.62 -9.21
N THR A 423 -4.26 1.76 -8.76
CA THR A 423 -4.67 0.59 -9.56
C THR A 423 -5.24 1.02 -10.92
N GLY A 424 -4.77 0.38 -11.97
CA GLY A 424 -5.09 0.69 -13.37
C GLY A 424 -4.17 1.73 -13.99
N GLY A 425 -3.33 2.40 -13.20
CA GLY A 425 -2.44 3.43 -13.70
C GLY A 425 -1.29 2.89 -14.54
N VAL A 426 -0.77 1.69 -14.22
CA VAL A 426 0.27 1.04 -15.04
C VAL A 426 -0.33 0.64 -16.39
N MET A 427 -1.50 0.02 -16.37
CA MET A 427 -2.25 -0.35 -17.57
C MET A 427 -2.54 0.88 -18.44
N GLU A 428 -3.08 1.94 -17.84
CA GLU A 428 -3.38 3.18 -18.56
C GLU A 428 -2.11 3.80 -19.16
N ALA A 429 -1.03 3.90 -18.38
CA ALA A 429 0.24 4.44 -18.85
C ALA A 429 0.83 3.60 -20.00
N ALA A 430 0.73 2.28 -19.92
CA ALA A 430 1.21 1.38 -20.96
C ALA A 430 0.36 1.48 -22.24
N LEU A 431 -0.96 1.56 -22.12
CA LEU A 431 -1.86 1.76 -23.27
C LEU A 431 -1.60 3.08 -23.99
N ARG A 432 -1.31 4.16 -23.25
CA ARG A 432 -0.93 5.46 -23.82
C ARG A 432 0.27 5.34 -24.76
N THR A 433 1.31 4.63 -24.33
CA THR A 433 2.56 4.45 -25.09
C THR A 433 2.45 3.38 -26.16
N ALA A 434 1.83 2.23 -25.86
CA ALA A 434 1.66 1.13 -26.80
C ALA A 434 0.86 1.56 -28.04
N TYR A 435 -0.16 2.41 -27.87
CA TYR A 435 -0.88 2.99 -29.02
C TYR A 435 0.07 3.70 -29.97
N HIS A 436 0.97 4.55 -29.46
CA HIS A 436 1.94 5.24 -30.29
C HIS A 436 2.92 4.28 -30.98
N LEU A 437 3.46 3.31 -30.24
CA LEU A 437 4.42 2.33 -30.78
C LEU A 437 3.82 1.47 -31.90
N VAL A 438 2.54 1.12 -31.82
CA VAL A 438 1.85 0.32 -32.86
C VAL A 438 1.43 1.19 -34.04
N THR A 439 0.91 2.39 -33.77
CA THR A 439 0.21 3.17 -34.79
C THR A 439 1.07 4.22 -35.46
N GLY A 440 2.13 4.70 -34.81
CA GLY A 440 2.88 5.90 -35.16
C GLY A 440 2.15 7.22 -34.89
N ASP A 441 0.88 7.16 -34.49
CA ASP A 441 0.02 8.32 -34.22
C ASP A 441 0.00 8.63 -32.72
N GLU A 442 -0.60 9.78 -32.37
CA GLU A 442 -0.77 10.22 -30.98
C GLU A 442 -2.26 10.14 -30.60
N LEU A 443 -2.55 9.72 -29.37
CA LEU A 443 -3.91 9.71 -28.86
C LEU A 443 -4.42 11.14 -28.68
N GLU A 444 -5.63 11.42 -29.16
CA GLU A 444 -6.33 12.69 -28.86
C GLU A 444 -6.73 12.76 -27.38
N ASN A 445 -7.19 11.63 -26.82
CA ASN A 445 -7.52 11.47 -25.42
C ASN A 445 -6.68 10.36 -24.80
N VAL A 446 -5.87 10.71 -23.80
CA VAL A 446 -4.99 9.78 -23.08
C VAL A 446 -5.67 9.11 -21.88
N GLU A 447 -6.94 9.41 -21.62
CA GLU A 447 -7.66 8.95 -20.45
C GLU A 447 -8.42 7.64 -20.71
N PHE A 448 -8.01 6.59 -20.01
CA PHE A 448 -8.62 5.26 -20.08
C PHE A 448 -9.46 4.97 -18.83
N GLU A 449 -10.63 5.60 -18.73
CA GLU A 449 -11.47 5.49 -17.53
C GLU A 449 -11.89 4.06 -17.16
N ALA A 450 -12.01 3.17 -18.17
CA ALA A 450 -12.41 1.79 -17.99
C ALA A 450 -11.47 0.97 -17.08
N VAL A 451 -10.22 1.39 -16.92
CA VAL A 451 -9.24 0.74 -16.04
C VAL A 451 -9.07 1.45 -14.70
N ARG A 452 -9.75 2.58 -14.48
CA ARG A 452 -9.67 3.37 -13.23
C ARG A 452 -10.65 2.87 -12.16
N GLY A 453 -10.45 3.32 -10.92
CA GLY A 453 -11.38 3.07 -9.81
C GLY A 453 -11.06 1.83 -8.96
N LEU A 454 -11.92 1.59 -7.97
CA LEU A 454 -11.71 0.64 -6.87
C LEU A 454 -12.40 -0.71 -7.04
N GLU A 455 -13.07 -0.96 -8.17
CA GLU A 455 -13.59 -2.29 -8.49
C GLU A 455 -12.44 -3.30 -8.52
N GLY A 456 -12.61 -4.44 -7.86
CA GLY A 456 -11.52 -5.39 -7.60
C GLY A 456 -10.88 -5.98 -8.85
N ILE A 457 -11.68 -6.17 -9.89
CA ILE A 457 -11.27 -6.59 -11.22
C ILE A 457 -11.92 -5.65 -12.21
N LYS A 458 -11.13 -5.05 -13.09
CA LYS A 458 -11.61 -4.21 -14.17
C LYS A 458 -11.21 -4.86 -15.48
N ARG A 459 -12.14 -4.97 -16.41
CA ARG A 459 -11.94 -5.57 -17.74
C ARG A 459 -12.26 -4.51 -18.78
N ALA A 460 -11.39 -4.35 -19.75
CA ALA A 460 -11.60 -3.41 -20.83
C ALA A 460 -11.14 -4.00 -22.15
N SER A 461 -11.72 -3.49 -23.24
CA SER A 461 -11.28 -3.76 -24.60
C SER A 461 -10.99 -2.41 -25.25
N VAL A 462 -9.83 -2.29 -25.86
CA VAL A 462 -9.36 -1.06 -26.53
C VAL A 462 -9.09 -1.40 -27.99
N ASP A 463 -9.70 -0.66 -28.90
CA ASP A 463 -9.39 -0.76 -30.33
C ASP A 463 -8.13 0.04 -30.66
N ILE A 464 -7.11 -0.64 -31.20
CA ILE A 464 -5.89 -0.03 -31.72
C ILE A 464 -5.85 -0.27 -33.23
N LYS A 465 -6.31 0.71 -34.01
CA LYS A 465 -6.38 0.66 -35.49
C LYS A 465 -7.11 -0.59 -36.03
N GLY A 466 -8.25 -0.93 -35.44
CA GLY A 466 -9.07 -2.09 -35.84
C GLY A 466 -8.61 -3.41 -35.22
N THR A 467 -7.58 -3.40 -34.37
CA THR A 467 -7.15 -4.57 -33.60
C THR A 467 -7.67 -4.47 -32.17
N GLU A 468 -8.43 -5.47 -31.74
CA GLU A 468 -8.96 -5.52 -30.39
C GLU A 468 -7.88 -5.91 -29.37
N VAL A 469 -7.60 -5.02 -28.40
CA VAL A 469 -6.71 -5.30 -27.27
C VAL A 469 -7.52 -5.44 -25.99
N ARG A 470 -7.69 -6.68 -25.52
CA ARG A 470 -8.36 -6.99 -24.27
C ARG A 470 -7.39 -6.91 -23.10
N VAL A 471 -7.76 -6.18 -22.07
CA VAL A 471 -6.94 -5.96 -20.88
C VAL A 471 -7.69 -6.23 -19.59
N ALA A 472 -6.97 -6.64 -18.55
CA ALA A 472 -7.50 -6.76 -17.21
C ALA A 472 -6.62 -6.02 -16.19
N VAL A 473 -7.27 -5.45 -15.18
CA VAL A 473 -6.59 -4.87 -14.02
C VAL A 473 -7.16 -5.54 -12.78
N ALA A 474 -6.31 -6.26 -12.06
CA ALA A 474 -6.65 -6.90 -10.80
C ALA A 474 -5.85 -6.26 -9.67
N HIS A 475 -6.55 -5.80 -8.64
CA HIS A 475 -5.91 -5.39 -7.40
C HIS A 475 -6.55 -6.08 -6.22
N ASN A 476 -5.81 -6.16 -5.11
CA ASN A 476 -6.14 -6.98 -3.95
C ASN A 476 -6.10 -8.49 -4.26
N MET A 477 -5.17 -9.19 -3.62
CA MET A 477 -4.70 -10.51 -4.11
C MET A 477 -5.79 -11.56 -4.33
N LYS A 478 -6.88 -11.59 -3.53
CA LYS A 478 -8.01 -12.53 -3.75
C LYS A 478 -8.62 -12.46 -5.17
N ASN A 479 -8.54 -11.29 -5.81
CA ASN A 479 -9.13 -11.06 -7.13
C ASN A 479 -8.25 -11.60 -8.26
N ILE A 480 -6.95 -11.77 -8.01
CA ILE A 480 -5.97 -12.16 -9.02
C ILE A 480 -6.16 -13.61 -9.41
N LYS A 481 -6.46 -14.48 -8.44
CA LYS A 481 -6.77 -15.89 -8.69
C LYS A 481 -7.83 -16.06 -9.77
N ILE A 482 -8.89 -15.25 -9.73
CA ILE A 482 -9.98 -15.30 -10.71
C ILE A 482 -9.45 -15.05 -12.14
N ILE A 483 -8.63 -14.01 -12.32
CA ILE A 483 -8.06 -13.67 -13.63
C ILE A 483 -7.06 -14.73 -14.11
N LEU A 484 -6.23 -15.28 -13.22
CA LEU A 484 -5.27 -16.32 -13.60
C LEU A 484 -5.96 -17.64 -13.95
N ASP A 485 -7.02 -18.01 -13.23
CA ASP A 485 -7.78 -19.22 -13.53
C ASP A 485 -8.47 -19.11 -14.90
N GLU A 486 -9.02 -17.94 -15.26
CA GLU A 486 -9.55 -17.67 -16.61
C GLU A 486 -8.47 -17.83 -17.70
N VAL A 487 -7.25 -17.35 -17.45
CA VAL A 487 -6.11 -17.50 -18.38
C VAL A 487 -5.68 -18.96 -18.51
N LYS A 488 -5.59 -19.69 -17.39
CA LYS A 488 -5.27 -21.13 -17.38
C LYS A 488 -6.25 -21.93 -18.20
N GLU A 489 -7.54 -21.73 -17.98
CA GLU A 489 -8.59 -22.44 -18.69
C GLU A 489 -8.50 -22.20 -20.20
N ALA A 490 -8.22 -20.97 -20.63
CA ALA A 490 -8.01 -20.65 -22.04
C ALA A 490 -6.76 -21.34 -22.62
N LEU A 491 -5.64 -21.33 -21.89
CA LEU A 491 -4.41 -22.00 -22.31
C LEU A 491 -4.55 -23.52 -22.40
N GLU A 492 -5.18 -24.16 -21.40
CA GLU A 492 -5.39 -25.61 -21.34
C GLU A 492 -6.35 -26.10 -22.41
N SER A 493 -7.39 -25.32 -22.73
CA SER A 493 -8.36 -25.65 -23.78
C SER A 493 -7.87 -25.34 -25.20
N GLY A 494 -6.75 -24.63 -25.34
CA GLY A 494 -6.29 -24.09 -26.63
C GLY A 494 -7.26 -23.05 -27.21
N GLY A 495 -8.07 -22.42 -26.35
CA GLY A 495 -9.05 -21.41 -26.70
C GLY A 495 -8.44 -20.03 -26.92
N GLU A 496 -9.29 -19.06 -27.25
CA GLU A 496 -8.88 -17.66 -27.35
C GLU A 496 -8.56 -17.10 -25.96
N LEU A 497 -7.42 -16.40 -25.84
CA LEU A 497 -7.03 -15.78 -24.58
C LEU A 497 -8.02 -14.68 -24.18
N PRO A 498 -8.48 -14.64 -22.92
CA PRO A 498 -9.42 -13.62 -22.47
C PRO A 498 -8.78 -12.22 -22.45
N TYR A 499 -7.46 -12.16 -22.24
CA TYR A 499 -6.70 -10.92 -22.15
C TYR A 499 -5.37 -11.04 -22.90
N HIS A 500 -4.87 -9.90 -23.38
CA HIS A 500 -3.54 -9.76 -23.95
C HIS A 500 -2.57 -9.11 -22.96
N PHE A 501 -3.06 -8.27 -22.05
CA PHE A 501 -2.25 -7.61 -21.04
C PHE A 501 -2.99 -7.51 -19.69
N ILE A 502 -2.32 -7.85 -18.60
CA ILE A 502 -2.88 -7.88 -17.24
C ILE A 502 -2.01 -7.06 -16.29
N GLU A 503 -2.60 -6.04 -15.66
CA GLU A 503 -2.00 -5.34 -14.52
C GLU A 503 -2.39 -6.04 -13.22
N VAL A 504 -1.40 -6.24 -12.34
CA VAL A 504 -1.60 -6.88 -11.05
C VAL A 504 -0.99 -6.06 -9.90
N MET A 505 -1.83 -5.73 -8.91
CA MET A 505 -1.43 -5.01 -7.70
C MET A 505 -1.88 -5.76 -6.43
N ALA A 506 -0.94 -6.10 -5.54
CA ALA A 506 -1.30 -6.84 -4.32
C ALA A 506 -2.23 -6.07 -3.36
N CYS A 507 -2.11 -4.73 -3.32
CA CYS A 507 -2.82 -3.88 -2.37
C CYS A 507 -4.11 -3.31 -2.98
N ARG A 508 -5.20 -3.27 -2.18
CA ARG A 508 -6.49 -2.72 -2.61
C ARG A 508 -6.37 -1.25 -2.96
N GLY A 509 -6.62 -0.87 -4.21
CA GLY A 509 -6.45 0.50 -4.71
C GLY A 509 -5.06 0.80 -5.28
N GLY A 510 -4.12 -0.14 -5.25
CA GLY A 510 -2.74 0.04 -5.71
C GLY A 510 -1.80 0.53 -4.61
N CYS A 511 -0.67 1.12 -5.00
CA CYS A 511 0.40 1.54 -4.08
C CYS A 511 -0.04 2.65 -3.12
N VAL A 512 -1.04 3.45 -3.44
CA VAL A 512 -1.65 4.48 -2.55
C VAL A 512 -2.11 3.92 -1.19
N SER A 513 -2.33 2.62 -1.07
CA SER A 513 -2.73 1.93 0.16
C SER A 513 -1.74 0.83 0.56
N GLY A 514 -0.51 0.89 0.04
CA GLY A 514 0.52 -0.09 0.33
C GLY A 514 0.85 -0.18 1.82
N GLY A 515 1.42 -1.32 2.24
CA GLY A 515 1.70 -1.60 3.65
C GLY A 515 2.63 -0.61 4.35
N GLY A 516 3.30 0.30 3.63
CA GLY A 516 4.17 1.35 4.16
C GLY A 516 3.54 2.75 4.27
N GLN A 517 2.28 2.92 3.88
CA GLN A 517 1.56 4.19 3.95
C GLN A 517 1.15 4.58 5.37
N PRO A 518 0.78 5.84 5.66
CA PRO A 518 0.12 6.20 6.91
C PRO A 518 -1.07 5.28 7.22
N TYR A 519 -1.26 4.97 8.50
CA TYR A 519 -2.31 4.07 9.00
C TYR A 519 -3.71 4.62 8.75
N GLY A 520 -4.74 3.77 8.89
CA GLY A 520 -6.15 4.17 8.78
C GLY A 520 -6.69 4.15 7.34
N GLY A 521 -6.04 3.40 6.44
CA GLY A 521 -6.48 3.30 5.06
C GLY A 521 -7.83 2.61 4.91
N ASP A 522 -8.81 3.33 4.34
CA ASP A 522 -10.10 2.80 3.91
C ASP A 522 -10.42 3.25 2.47
N ASP A 523 -11.59 2.86 1.96
CA ASP A 523 -11.96 3.20 0.58
C ASP A 523 -12.20 4.70 0.35
N GLU A 524 -12.53 5.49 1.38
CA GLU A 524 -12.66 6.94 1.25
C GLU A 524 -11.28 7.60 1.14
N LEU A 525 -10.36 7.22 2.02
CA LEU A 525 -8.96 7.65 1.96
C LEU A 525 -8.31 7.25 0.64
N ARG A 526 -8.57 6.02 0.15
CA ARG A 526 -8.07 5.55 -1.14
C ARG A 526 -8.57 6.41 -2.29
N LYS A 527 -9.85 6.77 -2.33
CA LYS A 527 -10.40 7.64 -3.38
C LYS A 527 -9.71 8.99 -3.38
N GLN A 528 -9.50 9.58 -2.21
CA GLN A 528 -8.84 10.89 -2.08
C GLN A 528 -7.38 10.84 -2.56
N ARG A 529 -6.62 9.81 -2.16
CA ARG A 529 -5.25 9.59 -2.64
C ARG A 529 -5.19 9.31 -4.15
N ILE A 530 -6.10 8.49 -4.68
CA ILE A 530 -6.18 8.19 -6.13
C ILE A 530 -6.52 9.45 -6.93
N ALA A 531 -7.51 10.22 -6.48
CA ALA A 531 -7.87 11.47 -7.13
C ALA A 531 -6.69 12.45 -7.19
N ALA A 532 -5.89 12.52 -6.13
CA ALA A 532 -4.68 13.32 -6.10
C ALA A 532 -3.60 12.84 -7.09
N ILE A 533 -3.43 11.53 -7.26
CA ILE A 533 -2.52 10.96 -8.26
C ILE A 533 -2.94 11.35 -9.68
N TYR A 534 -4.23 11.25 -10.00
CA TYR A 534 -4.73 11.65 -11.32
C TYR A 534 -4.72 13.17 -11.54
N ARG A 535 -4.89 13.97 -10.48
CA ARG A 535 -4.70 15.42 -10.56
C ARG A 535 -3.24 15.78 -10.88
N ASP A 536 -2.27 15.11 -10.25
CA ASP A 536 -0.85 15.30 -10.57
C ASP A 536 -0.57 14.94 -12.04
N ASP A 537 -1.20 13.88 -12.60
CA ASP A 537 -1.15 13.58 -14.06
C ASP A 537 -1.73 14.68 -14.95
N VAL A 538 -2.90 15.22 -14.60
CA VAL A 538 -3.53 16.30 -15.37
C VAL A 538 -2.71 17.59 -15.34
N ASP A 539 -2.05 17.86 -14.21
CA ASP A 539 -1.22 19.05 -14.01
C ASP A 539 0.15 18.95 -14.73
N GLN A 540 0.56 17.76 -15.18
CA GLN A 540 1.79 17.60 -15.96
C GLN A 540 1.65 18.14 -17.40
N THR A 541 2.71 18.80 -17.88
CA THR A 541 2.80 19.26 -19.28
C THR A 541 2.91 18.11 -20.28
N ILE A 542 3.51 16.99 -19.87
CA ILE A 542 3.66 15.77 -20.66
C ILE A 542 2.98 14.64 -19.90
N ARG A 543 2.06 13.93 -20.57
CA ARG A 543 1.22 12.87 -19.96
C ARG A 543 1.47 11.48 -20.54
N VAL A 544 2.48 11.31 -21.38
CA VAL A 544 2.83 10.04 -22.03
C VAL A 544 4.33 9.79 -21.93
N SER A 545 4.71 8.57 -21.53
CA SER A 545 6.09 8.23 -21.18
C SER A 545 7.06 8.37 -22.36
N HIS A 546 6.63 8.03 -23.58
CA HIS A 546 7.44 8.15 -24.80
C HIS A 546 7.77 9.59 -25.21
N LYS A 547 7.15 10.60 -24.56
CA LYS A 547 7.49 12.01 -24.76
C LYS A 547 8.35 12.60 -23.65
N ASN A 548 8.69 11.83 -22.62
CA ASN A 548 9.58 12.32 -21.57
C ASN A 548 10.97 12.67 -22.18
N PRO A 549 11.40 13.95 -22.15
CA PRO A 549 12.66 14.35 -22.76
C PRO A 549 13.88 13.70 -22.09
N ALA A 550 13.81 13.46 -20.78
CA ALA A 550 14.89 12.82 -20.04
C ALA A 550 14.99 11.32 -20.37
N ILE A 551 13.87 10.66 -20.66
CA ILE A 551 13.86 9.26 -21.12
C ILE A 551 14.44 9.16 -22.53
N LYS A 552 14.06 10.06 -23.44
CA LYS A 552 14.66 10.10 -24.78
C LYS A 552 16.17 10.28 -24.72
N ALA A 553 16.63 11.24 -23.93
CA ALA A 553 18.06 11.46 -23.72
C ALA A 553 18.74 10.22 -23.11
N LEU A 554 18.09 9.50 -22.19
CA LEU A 554 18.64 8.25 -21.64
C LEU A 554 18.82 7.17 -22.72
N TYR A 555 17.84 6.96 -23.60
CA TYR A 555 17.97 6.02 -24.71
C TYR A 555 19.07 6.44 -25.67
N ASP A 556 19.04 7.70 -26.13
CA ASP A 556 20.00 8.25 -27.09
C ASP A 556 21.46 8.22 -26.54
N ASP A 557 21.64 8.52 -25.25
CA ASP A 557 22.97 8.65 -24.64
C ASP A 557 23.55 7.32 -24.13
N PHE A 558 22.71 6.32 -23.79
CA PHE A 558 23.14 5.18 -22.97
C PHE A 558 22.50 3.83 -23.32
N LEU A 559 21.17 3.74 -23.37
CA LEU A 559 20.50 2.44 -23.51
C LEU A 559 20.45 1.91 -24.96
N GLY A 560 20.50 2.80 -25.97
CA GLY A 560 20.46 2.45 -27.39
C GLY A 560 19.10 2.66 -28.01
#